data_AF-A0A2S6ICW4-F1
#
_entry.id   AF-A0A2S6ICW4-F1
#
_cell.length_a   1.000
_cell.length_b   1.000
_cell.length_c   1.000
_cell.angle_alpha   90.00
_cell.angle_beta   90.00
_cell.angle_gamma   90.00
#
_symmetry.space_group_name_H-M   'P 1'
#
loop_
_entity.id
_entity.type
_entity.pdbx_description
1 polymer ?
#
loop_
_entity_poly.entity_id
_entity_poly.type
_entity_poly.pdbx_seq_one_letter_code
_entity_poly.pdbx_strand_id
1 'polypeptide(L)'
;MTPGARTVPEARGGRPGRVEAAGCVVHRRHQGRLQVLLVHRPARRDRGEDWSWPKGKLDPEELPAVAAVRETAEESGLAVRLGPRLGSLRYPLADGRRKRVRYWAASALGGTGVSPQPPEVDDVAWVDLDEAARRLTHPQDCEPLTALRALLADHPQGTWPLVVLRHGKAHPRSEWTAPDFRRPLAPVGVAQAEVLVDLLACWGPGRVLTSPWVRCSQTVRPFAAAAGLRLEPVDEVTEDAHERSPEEAAGVVARLLEGGEASVLCSHRPVLPTLLRAVAARSEESVAQRLRRTELATGELVVTHVDGAGGAARVVAVERHAT
;
A
#
# COMPACT_ATOMS: atom_id res chain seq x y z
N MET A 1 30.68 -58.51 -17.62
CA MET A 1 30.97 -57.07 -17.40
C MET A 1 29.64 -56.34 -17.37
N THR A 2 29.11 -56.13 -16.17
CA THR A 2 27.78 -55.56 -15.93
C THR A 2 27.95 -54.06 -15.64
N PRO A 3 27.28 -53.14 -16.34
CA PRO A 3 27.46 -51.70 -16.10
C PRO A 3 26.84 -51.31 -14.77
N GLY A 4 27.61 -50.58 -13.96
CA GLY A 4 27.26 -50.18 -12.60
C GLY A 4 26.03 -49.29 -12.50
N ALA A 5 25.20 -49.60 -11.50
CA ALA A 5 24.13 -48.73 -11.05
C ALA A 5 24.71 -47.40 -10.54
N ARG A 6 24.43 -46.31 -11.25
CA ARG A 6 24.65 -44.95 -10.75
C ARG A 6 23.54 -44.64 -9.75
N THR A 7 23.90 -44.56 -8.48
CA THR A 7 23.07 -44.01 -7.41
C THR A 7 22.78 -42.54 -7.71
N VAL A 8 21.50 -42.18 -7.73
CA VAL A 8 21.03 -40.79 -7.81
C VAL A 8 21.33 -40.11 -6.46
N PRO A 9 21.97 -38.94 -6.40
CA PRO A 9 22.14 -38.23 -5.14
C PRO A 9 20.78 -37.69 -4.67
N GLU A 10 20.46 -37.95 -3.41
CA GLU A 10 19.29 -37.43 -2.70
C GLU A 10 19.13 -35.91 -2.89
N ALA A 11 17.89 -35.50 -3.14
CA ALA A 11 17.51 -34.10 -3.27
C ALA A 11 17.87 -33.33 -1.99
N ARG A 12 18.77 -32.35 -2.12
CA ARG A 12 19.10 -31.40 -1.06
C ARG A 12 17.82 -30.65 -0.65
N GLY A 13 17.44 -30.77 0.62
CA GLY A 13 16.28 -30.13 1.22
C GLY A 13 16.20 -28.63 0.89
N GLY A 14 15.19 -28.27 0.11
CA GLY A 14 14.84 -26.88 -0.15
C GLY A 14 14.50 -26.18 1.16
N ARG A 15 14.99 -24.94 1.33
CA ARG A 15 14.59 -24.09 2.46
C ARG A 15 13.06 -24.04 2.51
N PRO A 16 12.42 -24.31 3.66
CA PRO A 16 10.97 -24.29 3.75
C PRO A 16 10.46 -22.89 3.32
N GLY A 17 9.45 -22.90 2.44
CA GLY A 17 8.90 -21.68 1.83
C GLY A 17 8.36 -20.67 2.85
N ARG A 18 8.15 -19.43 2.42
CA ARG A 18 7.48 -18.39 3.24
C ARG A 18 5.99 -18.36 2.91
N VAL A 19 5.17 -18.22 3.95
CA VAL A 19 3.74 -17.92 3.81
C VAL A 19 3.56 -16.42 4.05
N GLU A 20 3.15 -15.69 3.02
CA GLU A 20 2.86 -14.27 3.13
C GLU A 20 1.37 -14.06 3.39
N ALA A 21 1.08 -13.12 4.30
CA ALA A 21 -0.25 -12.72 4.68
C ALA A 21 -0.29 -11.21 4.94
N ALA A 22 -1.48 -10.66 4.89
CA ALA A 22 -1.72 -9.25 5.15
C ALA A 22 -3.08 -9.04 5.82
N GLY A 23 -3.22 -7.94 6.55
CA GLY A 23 -4.45 -7.60 7.25
C GLY A 23 -4.47 -6.15 7.73
N CYS A 24 -5.55 -5.78 8.41
CA CYS A 24 -5.77 -4.41 8.88
C CYS A 24 -6.07 -4.38 10.37
N VAL A 25 -5.57 -3.35 11.05
CA VAL A 25 -6.19 -2.89 12.30
C VAL A 25 -7.17 -1.78 11.92
N VAL A 26 -8.42 -2.18 11.69
CA VAL A 26 -9.47 -1.25 11.26
C VAL A 26 -9.93 -0.44 12.46
N HIS A 27 -9.99 0.88 12.31
CA HIS A 27 -10.41 1.80 13.35
C HIS A 27 -11.50 2.76 12.86
N ARG A 28 -12.29 3.26 13.81
CA ARG A 28 -13.28 4.32 13.61
C ARG A 28 -13.43 5.17 14.87
N ARG A 29 -13.95 6.38 14.72
CA ARG A 29 -14.48 7.16 15.84
C ARG A 29 -16.00 7.01 15.86
N HIS A 30 -16.54 6.49 16.96
CA HIS A 30 -17.99 6.35 17.16
C HIS A 30 -18.35 6.99 18.50
N GLN A 31 -19.25 7.99 18.47
CA GLN A 31 -19.66 8.76 19.66
C GLN A 31 -18.45 9.30 20.46
N GLY A 32 -17.46 9.85 19.75
CA GLY A 32 -16.23 10.40 20.34
C GLY A 32 -15.21 9.35 20.82
N ARG A 33 -15.55 8.06 20.86
CA ARG A 33 -14.65 6.99 21.27
C ARG A 33 -13.96 6.36 20.06
N LEU A 34 -12.65 6.14 20.19
CA LEU A 34 -11.90 5.34 19.24
C LEU A 34 -12.23 3.86 19.46
N GLN A 35 -12.65 3.19 18.39
CA GLN A 35 -12.92 1.76 18.37
C GLN A 35 -12.06 1.09 17.30
N VAL A 36 -11.73 -0.17 17.53
CA VAL A 36 -11.09 -1.07 16.57
C VAL A 36 -11.95 -2.31 16.34
N LEU A 37 -11.79 -2.89 15.17
CA LEU A 37 -12.51 -4.08 14.75
C LEU A 37 -11.72 -5.34 15.10
N LEU A 38 -12.38 -6.28 15.77
CA LEU A 38 -11.92 -7.66 15.90
C LEU A 38 -12.85 -8.60 15.13
N VAL A 39 -12.28 -9.67 14.60
CA VAL A 39 -13.02 -10.80 14.03
C VAL A 39 -12.88 -12.01 14.93
N HIS A 40 -13.96 -12.77 15.09
CA HIS A 40 -13.99 -14.02 15.83
C HIS A 40 -14.01 -15.19 14.87
N ARG A 41 -13.11 -16.15 15.08
CA ARG A 41 -13.10 -17.41 14.34
C ARG A 41 -13.50 -18.54 15.29
N PRO A 42 -14.56 -19.31 14.98
CA PRO A 42 -15.02 -20.36 15.86
C PRO A 42 -14.01 -21.51 15.94
N ALA A 43 -14.04 -22.23 17.07
CA ALA A 43 -13.22 -23.42 17.27
C ALA A 43 -13.52 -24.48 16.19
N ARG A 44 -12.45 -25.11 15.68
CA ARG A 44 -12.54 -26.28 14.80
C ARG A 44 -11.69 -27.42 15.36
N ARG A 45 -11.73 -28.59 14.70
CA ARG A 45 -11.04 -29.80 15.18
C ARG A 45 -9.53 -29.60 15.39
N ASP A 46 -8.91 -28.71 14.64
CA ASP A 46 -7.47 -28.45 14.58
C ASP A 46 -7.05 -27.09 15.15
N ARG A 47 -8.01 -26.25 15.58
CA ARG A 47 -7.75 -24.90 16.13
C ARG A 47 -8.78 -24.50 17.17
N GLY A 48 -8.35 -23.83 18.24
CA GLY A 48 -9.26 -23.21 19.21
C GLY A 48 -10.04 -22.05 18.59
N GLU A 49 -11.02 -21.53 19.35
CA GLU A 49 -11.63 -20.25 19.03
C GLU A 49 -10.58 -19.13 19.13
N ASP A 50 -10.71 -18.10 18.30
CA ASP A 50 -9.83 -16.95 18.38
C ASP A 50 -10.51 -15.63 18.06
N TRP A 51 -10.08 -14.58 18.76
CA TRP A 51 -10.30 -13.19 18.42
C TRP A 51 -9.00 -12.62 17.88
N SER A 52 -9.04 -12.10 16.66
CA SER A 52 -7.85 -11.54 16.00
C SER A 52 -8.20 -10.37 15.08
N TRP A 53 -7.17 -9.76 14.49
CA TRP A 53 -7.35 -8.81 13.40
C TRP A 53 -7.79 -9.51 12.13
N PRO A 54 -8.59 -8.84 11.26
CA PRO A 54 -8.88 -9.39 9.94
C PRO A 54 -7.60 -9.50 9.11
N LYS A 55 -7.35 -10.68 8.55
CA LYS A 55 -6.16 -11.02 7.76
C LYS A 55 -6.32 -12.34 7.02
N GLY A 56 -5.61 -12.46 5.91
CA GLY A 56 -5.45 -13.75 5.24
C GLY A 56 -4.21 -13.82 4.37
N LYS A 57 -4.11 -14.92 3.62
CA LYS A 57 -2.93 -15.22 2.81
C LYS A 57 -3.00 -14.41 1.52
N LEU A 58 -1.83 -14.05 0.99
CA LEU A 58 -1.78 -13.49 -0.35
C LEU A 58 -2.14 -14.57 -1.37
N ASP A 59 -2.96 -14.19 -2.34
CA ASP A 59 -3.16 -14.95 -3.56
C ASP A 59 -1.90 -14.90 -4.46
N PRO A 60 -1.76 -15.80 -5.45
CA PRO A 60 -0.67 -15.73 -6.40
C PRO A 60 -0.58 -14.35 -7.06
N GLU A 61 0.62 -13.77 -7.05
CA GLU A 61 0.92 -12.44 -7.63
C GLU A 61 0.20 -11.25 -6.96
N GLU A 62 -0.59 -11.50 -5.91
CA GLU A 62 -1.31 -10.46 -5.18
C GLU A 62 -0.38 -9.58 -4.36
N LEU A 63 -0.64 -8.27 -4.38
CA LEU A 63 0.09 -7.31 -3.58
C LEU A 63 -0.41 -7.34 -2.13
N PRO A 64 0.49 -7.29 -1.12
CA PRO A 64 0.11 -7.35 0.28
C PRO A 64 -0.91 -6.28 0.72
N ALA A 65 -0.85 -5.06 0.17
CA ALA A 65 -1.82 -4.02 0.49
C ALA A 65 -3.22 -4.36 -0.04
N VAL A 66 -3.29 -4.91 -1.26
CA VAL A 66 -4.53 -5.38 -1.89
C VAL A 66 -5.13 -6.53 -1.07
N ALA A 67 -4.30 -7.51 -0.70
CA ALA A 67 -4.69 -8.61 0.17
C ALA A 67 -5.25 -8.10 1.51
N ALA A 68 -4.61 -7.10 2.14
CA ALA A 68 -5.08 -6.55 3.41
C ALA A 68 -6.52 -5.98 3.31
N VAL A 69 -6.83 -5.29 2.21
CA VAL A 69 -8.16 -4.71 1.97
C VAL A 69 -9.18 -5.80 1.63
N ARG A 70 -8.82 -6.72 0.72
CA ARG A 70 -9.67 -7.85 0.32
C ARG A 70 -10.06 -8.71 1.53
N GLU A 71 -9.08 -9.16 2.29
CA GLU A 71 -9.29 -10.00 3.49
C GLU A 71 -10.12 -9.28 4.55
N THR A 72 -9.94 -7.97 4.69
CA THR A 72 -10.80 -7.19 5.60
C THR A 72 -12.25 -7.18 5.15
N ALA A 73 -12.50 -7.01 3.85
CA ALA A 73 -13.85 -7.07 3.31
C ALA A 73 -14.46 -8.47 3.42
N GLU A 74 -13.68 -9.51 3.16
CA GLU A 74 -14.10 -10.92 3.25
C GLU A 74 -14.40 -11.38 4.68
N GLU A 75 -13.62 -10.96 5.67
CA GLU A 75 -13.80 -11.40 7.06
C GLU A 75 -14.76 -10.50 7.85
N SER A 76 -15.07 -9.29 7.38
CA SER A 76 -15.90 -8.34 8.16
C SER A 76 -17.02 -7.63 7.41
N GLY A 77 -17.08 -7.76 6.08
CA GLY A 77 -18.03 -7.03 5.24
C GLY A 77 -17.80 -5.52 5.20
N LEU A 78 -16.61 -5.05 5.61
CA LEU A 78 -16.26 -3.63 5.65
C LEU A 78 -15.37 -3.23 4.48
N ALA A 79 -15.73 -2.12 3.84
CA ALA A 79 -14.83 -1.39 2.96
C ALA A 79 -13.92 -0.49 3.79
N VAL A 80 -12.63 -0.50 3.50
CA VAL A 80 -11.62 0.24 4.27
C VAL A 80 -10.67 1.01 3.37
N ARG A 81 -10.12 2.09 3.91
CA ARG A 81 -9.00 2.84 3.32
C ARG A 81 -7.77 2.67 4.18
N LEU A 82 -6.66 2.26 3.57
CA LEU A 82 -5.40 2.09 4.27
C LEU A 82 -4.80 3.44 4.69
N GLY A 83 -4.22 3.44 5.89
CA GLY A 83 -3.32 4.44 6.42
C GLY A 83 -1.89 3.87 6.55
N PRO A 84 -1.07 4.40 7.48
CA PRO A 84 0.30 3.95 7.69
C PRO A 84 0.40 2.47 8.05
N ARG A 85 1.48 1.83 7.60
CA ARG A 85 1.83 0.45 7.97
C ARG A 85 2.20 0.33 9.46
N LEU A 86 1.66 -0.68 10.12
CA LEU A 86 1.82 -0.96 11.56
C LEU A 86 2.89 -2.02 11.87
N GLY A 87 3.74 -2.33 10.89
CA GLY A 87 4.80 -3.33 11.03
C GLY A 87 4.39 -4.72 10.51
N SER A 88 5.02 -5.77 11.05
CA SER A 88 4.78 -7.15 10.61
C SER A 88 5.12 -8.17 11.66
N LEU A 89 4.24 -9.15 11.85
CA LEU A 89 4.49 -10.31 12.68
C LEU A 89 5.18 -11.42 11.88
N ARG A 90 6.07 -12.16 12.54
CA ARG A 90 6.80 -13.29 11.93
C ARG A 90 6.88 -14.45 12.91
N TYR A 91 6.35 -15.61 12.52
CA TYR A 91 6.35 -16.79 13.37
C TYR A 91 6.51 -18.08 12.55
N PRO A 92 7.09 -19.14 13.13
CA PRO A 92 7.19 -20.45 12.49
C PRO A 92 5.83 -21.13 12.41
N LEU A 93 5.64 -21.93 11.35
CA LEU A 93 4.52 -22.85 11.20
C LEU A 93 4.96 -24.27 11.58
N ALA A 94 4.00 -25.13 11.93
CA ALA A 94 4.26 -26.52 12.33
C ALA A 94 4.98 -27.35 11.26
N ASP A 95 4.81 -26.99 9.98
CA ASP A 95 5.47 -27.62 8.84
C ASP A 95 6.86 -27.05 8.52
N GLY A 96 7.44 -26.24 9.42
CA GLY A 96 8.77 -25.65 9.29
C GLY A 96 8.83 -24.39 8.41
N ARG A 97 7.72 -24.01 7.74
CA ARG A 97 7.64 -22.74 7.00
C ARG A 97 7.63 -21.55 7.96
N ARG A 98 7.94 -20.36 7.45
CA ARG A 98 7.82 -19.10 8.20
C ARG A 98 6.65 -18.29 7.66
N LYS A 99 5.71 -17.92 8.53
CA LYS A 99 4.63 -17.00 8.19
C LYS A 99 5.05 -15.56 8.49
N ARG A 100 4.71 -14.64 7.59
CA ARG A 100 4.84 -13.20 7.80
C ARG A 100 3.49 -12.54 7.52
N VAL A 101 2.97 -11.80 8.50
CA VAL A 101 1.75 -11.02 8.37
C VAL A 101 2.11 -9.54 8.39
N ARG A 102 1.67 -8.76 7.40
CA ARG A 102 1.87 -7.31 7.35
C ARG A 102 0.57 -6.62 7.71
N TYR A 103 0.63 -5.62 8.59
CA TYR A 103 -0.56 -4.91 9.02
C TYR A 103 -0.51 -3.43 8.62
N TRP A 104 -1.67 -2.89 8.27
CA TRP A 104 -1.91 -1.47 8.07
C TRP A 104 -2.94 -0.95 9.08
N ALA A 105 -2.80 0.31 9.48
CA ALA A 105 -3.92 1.04 10.03
C ALA A 105 -4.94 1.20 8.90
N ALA A 106 -6.23 1.06 9.19
CA ALA A 106 -7.25 1.27 8.17
C ALA A 106 -8.47 1.99 8.74
N SER A 107 -8.99 2.97 8.01
CA SER A 107 -10.24 3.64 8.36
C SER A 107 -11.41 2.95 7.68
N ALA A 108 -12.47 2.66 8.43
CA ALA A 108 -13.71 2.14 7.85
C ALA A 108 -14.40 3.20 6.99
N LEU A 109 -14.73 2.85 5.75
CA LEU A 109 -15.47 3.69 4.80
C LEU A 109 -16.97 3.40 4.82
N GLY A 110 -17.37 2.22 5.30
CA GLY A 110 -18.73 1.73 5.31
C GLY A 110 -18.75 0.20 5.20
N GLY A 111 -19.95 -0.36 5.05
CA GLY A 111 -20.16 -1.81 4.96
C GLY A 111 -21.12 -2.33 6.03
N THR A 112 -21.39 -3.63 5.97
CA THR A 112 -22.37 -4.27 6.86
C THR A 112 -21.86 -4.42 8.29
N GLY A 113 -20.54 -4.56 8.46
CA GLY A 113 -19.98 -5.01 9.74
C GLY A 113 -20.49 -6.39 10.10
N VAL A 114 -20.70 -7.25 9.10
CA VAL A 114 -21.09 -8.65 9.23
C VAL A 114 -20.25 -9.43 8.25
N SER A 115 -19.58 -10.46 8.75
CA SER A 115 -18.74 -11.35 7.93
C SER A 115 -19.57 -12.02 6.83
N PRO A 116 -19.18 -11.90 5.55
CA PRO A 116 -19.74 -12.70 4.47
C PRO A 116 -19.22 -14.16 4.47
N GLN A 117 -18.30 -14.52 5.38
CA GLN A 117 -17.72 -15.86 5.51
C GLN A 117 -18.04 -16.51 6.87
N PRO A 118 -19.32 -16.71 7.25
CA PRO A 118 -19.71 -17.20 8.57
C PRO A 118 -19.03 -18.51 9.03
N PRO A 119 -18.70 -19.49 8.15
CA PRO A 119 -17.97 -20.67 8.60
C PRO A 119 -16.57 -20.34 9.11
N GLU A 120 -15.91 -19.34 8.52
CA GLU A 120 -14.55 -18.93 8.85
C GLU A 120 -14.52 -17.89 9.97
N VAL A 121 -15.37 -16.87 9.87
CA VAL A 121 -15.57 -15.80 10.84
C VAL A 121 -17.07 -15.66 11.10
N ASP A 122 -17.54 -16.00 12.30
CA ASP A 122 -18.96 -16.00 12.67
C ASP A 122 -19.38 -14.76 13.46
N ASP A 123 -18.44 -13.96 13.97
CA ASP A 123 -18.73 -12.72 14.68
C ASP A 123 -17.68 -11.63 14.44
N VAL A 124 -18.10 -10.37 14.55
CA VAL A 124 -17.23 -9.18 14.51
C VAL A 124 -17.58 -8.21 15.61
N ALA A 125 -16.56 -7.65 16.26
CA ALA A 125 -16.74 -6.76 17.41
C ALA A 125 -16.01 -5.44 17.24
N TRP A 126 -16.73 -4.34 17.44
CA TRP A 126 -16.15 -3.01 17.63
C TRP A 126 -15.89 -2.77 19.11
N VAL A 127 -14.63 -2.70 19.50
CA VAL A 127 -14.21 -2.55 20.89
C VAL A 127 -13.25 -1.36 21.03
N ASP A 128 -13.10 -0.81 22.24
CA ASP A 128 -12.02 0.16 22.46
C ASP A 128 -10.65 -0.53 22.52
N LEU A 129 -9.58 0.27 22.51
CA LEU A 129 -8.21 -0.27 22.44
C LEU A 129 -7.84 -1.12 23.66
N ASP A 130 -8.37 -0.83 24.84
CA ASP A 130 -8.03 -1.56 26.06
C ASP A 130 -8.79 -2.90 26.11
N GLU A 131 -10.04 -2.91 25.66
CA GLU A 131 -10.80 -4.14 25.47
C GLU A 131 -10.22 -5.01 24.35
N ALA A 132 -9.74 -4.42 23.26
CA ALA A 132 -9.06 -5.16 22.20
C ALA A 132 -7.84 -5.92 22.75
N ALA A 133 -7.02 -5.24 23.56
CA ALA A 133 -5.85 -5.86 24.19
C ALA A 133 -6.20 -7.04 25.12
N ARG A 134 -7.38 -7.02 25.74
CA ARG A 134 -7.88 -8.14 26.57
C ARG A 134 -8.46 -9.29 25.76
N ARG A 135 -9.12 -8.99 24.64
CA ARG A 135 -9.81 -10.00 23.81
C ARG A 135 -8.88 -10.75 22.86
N LEU A 136 -7.82 -10.11 22.36
CA LEU A 136 -6.91 -10.73 21.41
C LEU A 136 -6.35 -12.05 21.98
N THR A 137 -6.63 -13.15 21.28
CA THR A 137 -6.24 -14.50 21.73
C THR A 137 -4.73 -14.72 21.68
N HIS A 138 -4.05 -14.08 20.72
CA HIS A 138 -2.60 -14.20 20.56
C HIS A 138 -1.89 -12.94 21.07
N PRO A 139 -0.99 -13.03 22.07
CA PRO A 139 -0.31 -11.87 22.64
C PRO A 139 0.45 -11.01 21.61
N GLN A 140 1.02 -11.63 20.58
CA GLN A 140 1.71 -10.95 19.48
C GLN A 140 0.80 -10.02 18.65
N ASP A 141 -0.52 -10.25 18.63
CA ASP A 141 -1.46 -9.37 17.94
C ASP A 141 -1.64 -8.02 18.68
N CYS A 142 -1.12 -7.87 19.91
CA CYS A 142 -1.03 -6.58 20.58
C CYS A 142 0.07 -5.66 20.02
N GLU A 143 1.03 -6.18 19.24
CA GLU A 143 2.06 -5.34 18.60
C GLU A 143 1.45 -4.32 17.60
N PRO A 144 0.65 -4.71 16.60
CA PRO A 144 0.02 -3.75 15.70
C PRO A 144 -0.99 -2.84 16.42
N LEU A 145 -1.63 -3.28 17.51
CA LEU A 145 -2.47 -2.43 18.36
C LEU A 145 -1.66 -1.31 19.04
N THR A 146 -0.48 -1.65 19.56
CA THR A 146 0.42 -0.70 20.19
C THR A 146 0.92 0.32 19.17
N ALA A 147 1.29 -0.13 17.97
CA ALA A 147 1.66 0.74 16.87
C ALA A 147 0.52 1.68 16.46
N LEU A 148 -0.73 1.19 16.39
CA LEU A 148 -1.88 2.02 16.09
C LEU A 148 -2.12 3.08 17.19
N ARG A 149 -2.00 2.70 18.46
CA ARG A 149 -2.16 3.62 19.60
C ARG A 149 -1.17 4.76 19.52
N ALA A 150 0.11 4.48 19.25
CA ALA A 150 1.13 5.50 19.08
C ALA A 150 0.80 6.42 17.88
N LEU A 151 0.49 5.82 16.73
CA LEU A 151 0.14 6.57 15.52
C LEU A 151 -1.01 7.56 15.74
N LEU A 152 -2.09 7.14 16.42
CA LEU A 152 -3.26 7.97 16.64
C LEU A 152 -3.10 8.95 17.82
N ALA A 153 -2.11 8.73 18.70
CA ALA A 153 -1.73 9.71 19.71
C ALA A 153 -0.97 10.89 19.07
N ASP A 154 -0.05 10.59 18.16
CA ASP A 154 0.73 11.60 17.44
C ASP A 154 -0.09 12.30 16.34
N HIS A 155 -1.00 11.57 15.69
CA HIS A 155 -1.81 12.06 14.56
C HIS A 155 -3.32 11.81 14.80
N PRO A 156 -3.96 12.54 15.73
CA PRO A 156 -5.32 12.25 16.19
C PRO A 156 -6.41 12.45 15.14
N GLN A 157 -6.12 13.25 14.10
CA GLN A 157 -7.01 13.50 12.96
C GLN A 157 -6.80 12.50 11.81
N GLY A 158 -5.82 11.59 11.96
CA GLY A 158 -5.43 10.64 10.92
C GLY A 158 -4.53 11.26 9.85
N THR A 159 -4.27 10.48 8.80
CA THR A 159 -3.41 10.90 7.69
C THR A 159 -4.10 10.70 6.35
N TRP A 160 -3.62 11.42 5.35
CA TRP A 160 -4.05 11.29 3.95
C TRP A 160 -2.85 10.94 3.05
N PRO A 161 -3.07 10.21 1.94
CA PRO A 161 -2.00 9.74 1.08
C PRO A 161 -1.59 10.77 0.02
N LEU A 162 -0.30 11.05 -0.10
CA LEU A 162 0.28 11.63 -1.32
C LEU A 162 1.16 10.56 -1.98
N VAL A 163 0.75 10.11 -3.15
CA VAL A 163 1.41 9.03 -3.90
C VAL A 163 2.29 9.62 -5.00
N VAL A 164 3.57 9.24 -5.02
CA VAL A 164 4.49 9.57 -6.11
C VAL A 164 4.75 8.30 -6.91
N LEU A 165 4.37 8.30 -8.18
CA LEU A 165 4.36 7.13 -9.06
C LEU A 165 5.29 7.35 -10.25
N ARG A 166 6.14 6.36 -10.55
CA ARG A 166 6.83 6.31 -11.84
C ARG A 166 5.92 5.66 -12.89
N HIS A 167 5.86 6.24 -14.08
CA HIS A 167 5.14 5.62 -15.19
C HIS A 167 5.55 4.15 -15.42
N GLY A 168 4.62 3.34 -15.94
CA GLY A 168 4.84 1.93 -16.31
C GLY A 168 5.89 1.76 -17.41
N LYS A 169 6.28 0.52 -17.68
CA LYS A 169 7.29 0.23 -18.72
C LYS A 169 6.82 0.73 -20.09
N ALA A 170 7.56 1.68 -20.67
CA ALA A 170 7.33 2.20 -22.03
C ALA A 170 8.21 1.49 -23.07
N HIS A 171 7.83 1.61 -24.35
CA HIS A 171 8.66 1.13 -25.46
C HIS A 171 10.09 1.68 -25.38
N PRO A 172 11.14 0.94 -25.80
CA PRO A 172 12.50 1.46 -25.79
C PRO A 172 12.65 2.74 -26.62
N ARG A 173 13.45 3.70 -26.14
CA ARG A 173 13.72 4.94 -26.89
C ARG A 173 14.38 4.67 -28.25
N SER A 174 15.25 3.66 -28.32
CA SER A 174 15.94 3.24 -29.54
C SER A 174 15.02 2.70 -30.64
N GLU A 175 13.83 2.25 -30.27
CA GLU A 175 12.85 1.64 -31.19
C GLU A 175 11.69 2.61 -31.49
N TRP A 176 11.72 3.83 -30.96
CA TRP A 176 10.65 4.83 -31.11
C TRP A 176 11.08 5.94 -32.08
N THR A 177 10.30 6.16 -33.13
CA THR A 177 10.65 7.08 -34.22
C THR A 177 9.93 8.43 -34.17
N ALA A 178 8.87 8.54 -33.37
CA ALA A 178 8.12 9.79 -33.18
C ALA A 178 8.66 10.59 -31.98
N PRO A 179 8.17 11.81 -31.71
CA PRO A 179 8.57 12.57 -30.52
C PRO A 179 8.38 11.78 -29.21
N ASP A 180 9.31 11.89 -28.26
CA ASP A 180 9.32 11.07 -27.02
C ASP A 180 8.07 11.30 -26.15
N PHE A 181 7.48 12.49 -26.18
CA PHE A 181 6.25 12.80 -25.45
C PHE A 181 5.04 11.95 -25.90
N ARG A 182 5.08 11.40 -27.13
CA ARG A 182 4.07 10.49 -27.67
C ARG A 182 4.34 9.00 -27.39
N ARG A 183 5.51 8.66 -26.82
CA ARG A 183 5.93 7.26 -26.62
C ARG A 183 5.00 6.55 -25.63
N PRO A 184 4.32 5.47 -26.04
CA PRO A 184 3.33 4.79 -25.21
C PRO A 184 3.97 3.75 -24.28
N LEU A 185 3.14 3.23 -23.38
CA LEU A 185 3.44 2.02 -22.62
C LEU A 185 3.67 0.83 -23.56
N ALA A 186 4.62 -0.02 -23.20
CA ALA A 186 4.79 -1.34 -23.79
C ALA A 186 3.79 -2.33 -23.14
N PRO A 187 3.57 -3.55 -23.68
CA PRO A 187 2.62 -4.50 -23.11
C PRO A 187 2.79 -4.78 -21.61
N VAL A 188 4.05 -4.91 -21.15
CA VAL A 188 4.36 -5.04 -19.71
C VAL A 188 3.88 -3.83 -18.91
N GLY A 189 4.07 -2.62 -19.44
CA GLY A 189 3.61 -1.39 -18.78
C GLY A 189 2.09 -1.27 -18.73
N VAL A 190 1.39 -1.78 -19.75
CA VAL A 190 -0.08 -1.87 -19.74
C VAL A 190 -0.53 -2.81 -18.62
N ALA A 191 0.07 -3.99 -18.47
CA ALA A 191 -0.24 -4.89 -17.36
C ALA A 191 0.04 -4.25 -15.98
N GLN A 192 1.15 -3.50 -15.84
CA GLN A 192 1.44 -2.74 -14.63
C GLN A 192 0.34 -1.69 -14.34
N ALA A 193 -0.19 -1.02 -15.37
CA ALA A 193 -1.25 -0.03 -15.22
C ALA A 193 -2.57 -0.64 -14.73
N GLU A 194 -2.87 -1.88 -15.09
CA GLU A 194 -4.03 -2.61 -14.56
C GLU A 194 -3.84 -2.97 -13.08
N VAL A 195 -2.65 -3.45 -12.68
CA VAL A 195 -2.33 -3.74 -11.27
C VAL A 195 -2.44 -2.49 -10.39
N LEU A 196 -2.12 -1.31 -10.95
CA LEU A 196 -2.24 -0.03 -10.23
C LEU A 196 -3.68 0.32 -9.84
N VAL A 197 -4.70 -0.24 -10.49
CA VAL A 197 -6.11 0.02 -10.15
C VAL A 197 -6.39 -0.38 -8.71
N ASP A 198 -6.17 -1.66 -8.39
CA ASP A 198 -6.45 -2.20 -7.05
C ASP A 198 -5.46 -1.65 -6.02
N LEU A 199 -4.20 -1.46 -6.42
CA LEU A 199 -3.18 -0.93 -5.53
C LEU A 199 -3.51 0.51 -5.11
N LEU A 200 -3.80 1.42 -6.03
CA LEU A 200 -4.14 2.81 -5.68
C LEU A 200 -5.48 2.90 -4.94
N ALA A 201 -6.44 2.04 -5.26
CA ALA A 201 -7.72 1.96 -4.56
C ALA A 201 -7.56 1.67 -3.05
N CYS A 202 -6.49 0.98 -2.64
CA CYS A 202 -6.20 0.71 -1.23
C CYS A 202 -6.08 2.00 -0.39
N TRP A 203 -5.54 3.08 -0.96
CA TRP A 203 -5.42 4.38 -0.27
C TRP A 203 -6.47 5.40 -0.73
N GLY A 204 -7.15 5.15 -1.85
CA GLY A 204 -8.24 5.96 -2.37
C GLY A 204 -7.88 7.43 -2.62
N PRO A 205 -6.82 7.75 -3.40
CA PRO A 205 -6.55 9.14 -3.77
C PRO A 205 -7.74 9.71 -4.57
N GLY A 206 -8.19 10.91 -4.18
CA GLY A 206 -9.29 11.63 -4.83
C GLY A 206 -8.88 12.46 -6.04
N ARG A 207 -7.57 12.59 -6.29
CA ARG A 207 -7.01 13.34 -7.42
C ARG A 207 -5.93 12.56 -8.14
N VAL A 208 -5.91 12.67 -9.48
CA VAL A 208 -4.96 11.97 -10.35
C VAL A 208 -4.20 12.97 -11.22
N LEU A 209 -3.02 13.34 -10.74
CA LEU A 209 -2.10 14.24 -11.44
C LEU A 209 -1.07 13.44 -12.23
N THR A 210 -0.73 13.90 -13.42
CA THR A 210 0.20 13.17 -14.28
C THR A 210 0.92 14.11 -15.24
N SER A 211 2.17 13.79 -15.60
CA SER A 211 2.76 14.44 -16.77
C SER A 211 1.88 14.18 -18.00
N PRO A 212 1.66 15.17 -18.89
CA PRO A 212 0.86 15.02 -20.10
C PRO A 212 1.42 14.00 -21.12
N TRP A 213 2.67 13.56 -20.94
CA TRP A 213 3.28 12.58 -21.85
C TRP A 213 2.53 11.25 -21.82
N VAL A 214 2.37 10.64 -23.01
CA VAL A 214 1.44 9.52 -23.24
C VAL A 214 1.65 8.37 -22.25
N ARG A 215 2.89 7.92 -22.02
CA ARG A 215 3.19 6.85 -21.05
C ARG A 215 2.73 7.16 -19.61
N CYS A 216 2.87 8.39 -19.14
CA CYS A 216 2.43 8.79 -17.80
C CYS A 216 0.91 8.78 -17.73
N SER A 217 0.25 9.38 -18.72
CA SER A 217 -1.20 9.39 -18.81
C SER A 217 -1.79 7.99 -18.91
N GLN A 218 -1.21 7.11 -19.73
CA GLN A 218 -1.64 5.70 -19.86
C GLN A 218 -1.44 4.90 -18.58
N THR A 219 -0.43 5.22 -17.76
CA THR A 219 -0.15 4.48 -16.51
C THR A 219 -1.28 4.64 -15.50
N VAL A 220 -1.84 5.84 -15.38
CA VAL A 220 -2.87 6.14 -14.35
C VAL A 220 -4.29 6.14 -14.90
N ARG A 221 -4.47 6.03 -16.22
CA ARG A 221 -5.78 6.07 -16.86
C ARG A 221 -6.72 4.96 -16.40
N PRO A 222 -6.31 3.68 -16.27
CA PRO A 222 -7.20 2.63 -15.78
C PRO A 222 -7.75 2.94 -14.38
N PHE A 223 -6.87 3.35 -13.45
CA PHE A 223 -7.28 3.75 -12.11
C PHE A 223 -8.25 4.94 -12.12
N ALA A 224 -7.92 6.00 -12.87
CA ALA A 224 -8.79 7.18 -12.95
C ALA A 224 -10.19 6.83 -13.49
N ALA A 225 -10.27 5.97 -14.51
CA ALA A 225 -11.53 5.50 -15.05
C ALA A 225 -12.33 4.67 -14.02
N ALA A 226 -11.69 3.73 -13.33
CA ALA A 226 -12.34 2.91 -12.30
C ALA A 226 -12.82 3.74 -11.10
N ALA A 227 -12.07 4.78 -10.72
CA ALA A 227 -12.42 5.68 -9.62
C ALA A 227 -13.39 6.81 -10.03
N GLY A 228 -13.75 6.93 -11.32
CA GLY A 228 -14.59 8.03 -11.82
C GLY A 228 -13.90 9.41 -11.74
N LEU A 229 -12.57 9.44 -11.77
CA LEU A 229 -11.75 10.64 -11.64
C LEU A 229 -11.24 11.14 -13.01
N ARG A 230 -10.98 12.44 -13.10
CA ARG A 230 -10.34 13.04 -14.28
C ARG A 230 -8.82 13.05 -14.12
N LEU A 231 -8.11 12.92 -15.23
CA LEU A 231 -6.67 13.15 -15.28
C LEU A 231 -6.38 14.65 -15.27
N GLU A 232 -5.51 15.08 -14.37
CA GLU A 232 -5.04 16.45 -14.25
C GLU A 232 -3.62 16.53 -14.85
N PRO A 233 -3.45 17.06 -16.08
CA PRO A 233 -2.13 17.19 -16.67
C PRO A 233 -1.33 18.27 -15.95
N VAL A 234 -0.05 17.97 -15.66
CA VAL A 234 0.89 18.88 -15.00
C VAL A 234 2.14 18.99 -15.88
N ASP A 235 2.31 20.13 -16.53
CA ASP A 235 3.40 20.36 -17.48
C ASP A 235 4.77 20.44 -16.77
N GLU A 236 4.80 20.96 -15.54
CA GLU A 236 6.00 21.17 -14.73
C GLU A 236 6.70 19.85 -14.37
N VAL A 237 6.01 18.71 -14.46
CA VAL A 237 6.58 17.38 -14.17
C VAL A 237 6.92 16.57 -15.42
N THR A 238 6.99 17.21 -16.60
CA THR A 238 7.59 16.63 -17.81
C THR A 238 9.11 16.61 -17.71
N GLU A 239 9.78 15.75 -18.49
CA GLU A 239 11.26 15.73 -18.52
C GLU A 239 11.79 17.09 -19.03
N ASP A 240 11.20 17.63 -20.10
CA ASP A 240 11.67 18.89 -20.70
C ASP A 240 11.45 20.10 -19.78
N ALA A 241 10.32 20.19 -19.08
CA ALA A 241 10.07 21.29 -18.13
C ALA A 241 10.99 21.19 -16.92
N HIS A 242 11.17 19.98 -16.39
CA HIS A 242 12.08 19.74 -15.27
C HIS A 242 13.54 20.04 -15.62
N GLU A 243 13.99 19.76 -16.84
CA GLU A 243 15.34 20.11 -17.29
C GLU A 243 15.56 21.64 -17.29
N ARG A 244 14.53 22.42 -17.63
CA ARG A 244 14.59 23.88 -17.61
C ARG A 244 14.49 24.47 -16.20
N SER A 245 13.56 23.95 -15.39
CA SER A 245 13.19 24.50 -14.09
C SER A 245 12.80 23.41 -13.09
N PRO A 246 13.77 22.73 -12.44
CA PRO A 246 13.49 21.72 -11.42
C PRO A 246 12.66 22.25 -10.24
N GLU A 247 12.80 23.53 -9.89
CA GLU A 247 12.07 24.20 -8.83
C GLU A 247 10.55 24.25 -9.08
N GLU A 248 10.11 24.33 -10.33
CA GLU A 248 8.68 24.31 -10.66
C GLU A 248 8.07 22.92 -10.38
N ALA A 249 8.79 21.85 -10.72
CA ALA A 249 8.40 20.48 -10.38
C ALA A 249 8.33 20.28 -8.85
N ALA A 250 9.27 20.86 -8.10
CA ALA A 250 9.20 20.86 -6.62
C ALA A 250 7.99 21.66 -6.10
N GLY A 251 7.67 22.78 -6.74
CA GLY A 251 6.50 23.60 -6.43
C GLY A 251 5.17 22.86 -6.58
N VAL A 252 5.06 21.92 -7.52
CA VAL A 252 3.87 21.04 -7.64
C VAL A 252 3.63 20.27 -6.34
N VAL A 253 4.67 19.67 -5.76
CA VAL A 253 4.56 18.92 -4.50
C VAL A 253 4.17 19.84 -3.35
N ALA A 254 4.73 21.04 -3.28
CA ALA A 254 4.36 22.01 -2.25
C ALA A 254 2.86 22.36 -2.31
N ARG A 255 2.32 22.62 -3.52
CA ARG A 255 0.90 22.89 -3.72
C ARG A 255 0.00 21.70 -3.34
N LEU A 256 0.44 20.47 -3.62
CA LEU A 256 -0.29 19.26 -3.24
C LEU A 256 -0.35 19.08 -1.72
N LEU A 257 0.78 19.30 -1.03
CA LEU A 257 0.84 19.26 0.43
C LEU A 257 -0.02 20.35 1.07
N GLU A 258 0.00 21.55 0.49
CA GLU A 258 -0.83 22.66 0.96
C GLU A 258 -2.33 22.41 0.75
N GLY A 259 -2.70 21.76 -0.35
CA GLY A 259 -4.09 21.41 -0.66
C GLY A 259 -4.71 20.41 0.33
N GLY A 260 -3.91 19.55 0.96
CA GLY A 260 -4.43 18.62 1.99
C GLY A 260 -5.29 17.49 1.45
N GLU A 261 -5.20 17.19 0.15
CA GLU A 261 -6.06 16.22 -0.53
C GLU A 261 -5.29 14.98 -1.00
N ALA A 262 -5.91 13.83 -0.74
CA ALA A 262 -5.40 12.53 -1.16
C ALA A 262 -5.18 12.49 -2.68
N SER A 263 -3.95 12.26 -3.13
CA SER A 263 -3.58 12.44 -4.54
C SER A 263 -2.50 11.46 -5.00
N VAL A 264 -2.49 11.17 -6.31
CA VAL A 264 -1.39 10.49 -7.00
C VAL A 264 -0.78 11.40 -8.05
N LEU A 265 0.56 11.46 -8.09
CA LEU A 265 1.36 12.21 -9.05
C LEU A 265 2.25 11.24 -9.86
N CYS A 266 1.90 11.03 -11.13
CA CYS A 266 2.67 10.20 -12.05
C CYS A 266 3.70 11.02 -12.84
N SER A 267 4.97 10.61 -12.82
CA SER A 267 6.05 11.33 -13.50
C SER A 267 7.17 10.40 -14.02
N HIS A 268 8.29 10.98 -14.42
CA HIS A 268 9.41 10.33 -15.10
C HIS A 268 10.62 10.20 -14.19
N ARG A 269 11.44 9.17 -14.45
CA ARG A 269 12.67 8.89 -13.70
C ARG A 269 13.57 10.12 -13.40
N PRO A 270 13.91 11.03 -14.34
CA PRO A 270 14.76 12.18 -14.02
C PRO A 270 14.10 13.21 -13.10
N VAL A 271 12.77 13.29 -13.09
CA VAL A 271 11.98 14.24 -12.29
C VAL A 271 11.77 13.74 -10.87
N LEU A 272 11.61 12.41 -10.69
CA LEU A 272 11.29 11.78 -9.40
C LEU A 272 12.22 12.17 -8.24
N PRO A 273 13.57 12.26 -8.38
CA PRO A 273 14.43 12.71 -7.29
C PRO A 273 14.07 14.11 -6.77
N THR A 274 13.67 15.03 -7.65
CA THR A 274 13.22 16.37 -7.25
C THR A 274 11.89 16.30 -6.50
N LEU A 275 10.92 15.53 -7.00
CA LEU A 275 9.62 15.35 -6.34
C LEU A 275 9.80 14.73 -4.94
N LEU A 276 10.57 13.65 -4.84
CA LEU A 276 10.83 12.97 -3.57
C LEU A 276 11.61 13.84 -2.58
N ARG A 277 12.53 14.68 -3.04
CA ARG A 277 13.22 15.68 -2.18
C ARG A 277 12.26 16.76 -1.69
N ALA A 278 11.32 17.21 -2.52
CA ALA A 278 10.30 18.18 -2.11
C ALA A 278 9.37 17.59 -1.04
N VAL A 279 8.96 16.32 -1.19
CA VAL A 279 8.23 15.60 -0.12
C VAL A 279 9.11 15.47 1.13
N ALA A 280 10.38 15.08 0.98
CA ALA A 280 11.33 14.93 2.09
C ALA A 280 11.55 16.24 2.88
N ALA A 281 11.46 17.40 2.23
CA ALA A 281 11.61 18.70 2.88
C ALA A 281 10.46 19.02 3.86
N ARG A 282 9.29 18.40 3.67
CA ARG A 282 8.11 18.52 4.54
C ARG A 282 7.90 17.25 5.36
N SER A 283 8.96 16.49 5.66
CA SER A 283 8.88 15.20 6.35
C SER A 283 9.52 15.25 7.74
N GLU A 284 9.24 14.25 8.58
CA GLU A 284 10.13 13.90 9.69
C GLU A 284 11.49 13.40 9.18
N GLU A 285 12.56 13.56 9.95
CA GLU A 285 13.92 13.27 9.47
C GLU A 285 14.12 11.80 9.09
N SER A 286 13.56 10.88 9.87
CA SER A 286 13.61 9.43 9.58
C SER A 286 12.93 9.08 8.25
N VAL A 287 11.84 9.77 7.92
CA VAL A 287 11.08 9.63 6.68
C VAL A 287 11.82 10.32 5.52
N ALA A 288 12.35 11.52 5.75
CA ALA A 288 13.12 12.29 4.79
C ALA A 288 14.33 11.50 4.29
N GLN A 289 15.07 10.85 5.20
CA GLN A 289 16.23 10.04 4.84
C GLN A 289 15.85 8.86 3.92
N ARG A 290 14.70 8.23 4.15
CA ARG A 290 14.19 7.13 3.31
C ARG A 290 13.78 7.65 1.93
N LEU A 291 13.06 8.76 1.87
CA LEU A 291 12.62 9.39 0.61
C LEU A 291 13.82 9.79 -0.26
N ARG A 292 14.85 10.43 0.32
CA ARG A 292 16.06 10.86 -0.41
C ARG A 292 16.85 9.71 -1.03
N ARG A 293 16.74 8.51 -0.48
CA ARG A 293 17.40 7.28 -0.97
C ARG A 293 16.51 6.45 -1.90
N THR A 294 15.27 6.86 -2.11
CA THR A 294 14.32 6.05 -2.88
C THR A 294 14.53 6.28 -4.38
N GLU A 295 14.71 5.18 -5.10
CA GLU A 295 14.65 5.13 -6.55
C GLU A 295 13.50 4.22 -6.96
N LEU A 296 12.63 4.71 -7.86
CA LEU A 296 11.49 3.95 -8.35
C LEU A 296 11.81 3.31 -9.70
N ALA A 297 11.61 2.00 -9.81
CA ALA A 297 11.53 1.30 -11.09
C ALA A 297 10.20 1.61 -11.80
N THR A 298 10.07 1.24 -13.08
CA THR A 298 8.84 1.51 -13.84
C THR A 298 7.64 0.81 -13.20
N GLY A 299 6.54 1.54 -13.01
CA GLY A 299 5.32 1.04 -12.35
C GLY A 299 5.38 1.10 -10.82
N GLU A 300 6.54 1.37 -10.22
CA GLU A 300 6.63 1.49 -8.77
C GLU A 300 6.17 2.85 -8.25
N LEU A 301 5.68 2.85 -7.02
CA LEU A 301 5.21 4.04 -6.32
C LEU A 301 5.68 4.11 -4.89
N VAL A 302 5.75 5.34 -4.40
CA VAL A 302 5.84 5.66 -2.98
C VAL A 302 4.47 6.17 -2.52
N VAL A 303 3.91 5.57 -1.47
CA VAL A 303 2.80 6.17 -0.71
C VAL A 303 3.41 6.91 0.47
N THR A 304 3.11 8.19 0.58
CA THR A 304 3.41 8.98 1.77
C THR A 304 2.15 9.24 2.55
N HIS A 305 2.24 9.23 3.87
CA HIS A 305 1.13 9.56 4.76
C HIS A 305 1.40 10.91 5.38
N VAL A 306 0.49 11.85 5.12
CA VAL A 306 0.61 13.25 5.50
C VAL A 306 -0.38 13.53 6.63
N ASP A 307 0.12 14.14 7.70
CA ASP A 307 -0.67 14.72 8.78
C ASP A 307 -0.82 16.23 8.56
N GLY A 308 -1.98 16.77 8.93
CA GLY A 308 -2.34 18.17 8.72
C GLY A 308 -2.55 18.56 7.25
N ALA A 309 -2.66 19.87 7.01
CA ALA A 309 -2.83 20.47 5.69
C ALA A 309 -2.17 21.87 5.65
N GLY A 310 -2.07 22.49 4.47
CA GLY A 310 -1.49 23.83 4.34
C GLY A 310 -0.01 23.88 4.73
N GLY A 311 0.41 24.99 5.35
CA GLY A 311 1.78 25.15 5.85
C GLY A 311 2.17 24.18 6.97
N ALA A 312 1.18 23.55 7.63
CA ALA A 312 1.40 22.57 8.70
C ALA A 312 1.49 21.11 8.20
N ALA A 313 1.23 20.87 6.91
CA ALA A 313 1.27 19.53 6.32
C ALA A 313 2.67 18.91 6.51
N ARG A 314 2.70 17.74 7.15
CA ARG A 314 3.94 17.00 7.42
C ARG A 314 3.82 15.53 7.06
N VAL A 315 4.80 15.01 6.36
CA VAL A 315 4.87 13.58 6.02
C VAL A 315 5.48 12.80 7.18
N VAL A 316 4.69 11.86 7.71
CA VAL A 316 4.97 11.14 8.97
C VAL A 316 5.24 9.65 8.73
N ALA A 317 4.80 9.12 7.59
CA ALA A 317 5.16 7.77 7.18
C ALA A 317 5.32 7.66 5.66
N VAL A 318 6.09 6.65 5.25
CA VAL A 318 6.35 6.35 3.85
C VAL A 318 6.46 4.86 3.62
N GLU A 319 5.95 4.39 2.48
CA GLU A 319 6.09 3.02 2.00
C GLU A 319 6.24 2.96 0.48
N ARG A 320 6.92 1.93 -0.01
CA ARG A 320 7.19 1.69 -1.43
C ARG A 320 6.52 0.40 -1.86
N HIS A 321 5.88 0.45 -3.02
CA HIS A 321 5.20 -0.68 -3.64
C HIS A 321 5.67 -0.85 -5.08
N ALA A 322 5.68 -2.09 -5.54
CA ALA A 322 6.07 -2.47 -6.89
C ALA A 322 4.95 -3.25 -7.56
N THR A 323 4.75 -3.00 -8.85
CA THR A 323 3.75 -3.63 -9.73
C THR A 323 4.41 -4.51 -10.77
#